data_AF-A0A5K0W9P5-F1
#
_entry.id   AF-A0A5K0W9P5-F1
#
_cell.length_a   1.000
_cell.length_b   1.000
_cell.length_c   1.000
_cell.angle_alpha   90.00
_cell.angle_beta   90.00
_cell.angle_gamma   90.00
#
_symmetry.space_group_name_H-M   'P 1'
#
loop_
_entity.id
_entity.type
_entity.pdbx_description
1 polymer ?
#
loop_
_entity_poly.entity_id
_entity_poly.type
_entity_poly.pdbx_seq_one_letter_code
_entity_poly.pdbx_strand_id
1 'polypeptide(L)'
;MGGGGGRKGVNFSKIYTFACGKSSLKNDHLEIGGPGYSRVVFCNDPDRAEAALRNYASNYVSTTKYTLPTFIPKSLFEQFRRVANIYFLLSACLSFAPFSPYSAVSSVLPLLFVIGVTMLKEAVEDWRRFEQ
;
A
#
# COMPACT_ATOMS: atom_id res chain seq x y z
N MET A 1 50.99 12.11 -55.78
CA MET A 1 51.37 12.29 -54.36
C MET A 1 50.17 12.78 -53.59
N GLY A 2 49.72 11.99 -52.61
CA GLY A 2 48.59 12.33 -51.75
C GLY A 2 49.00 13.21 -50.56
N GLY A 3 47.99 13.72 -49.86
CA GLY A 3 48.17 14.45 -48.61
C GLY A 3 46.90 15.16 -48.19
N GLY A 4 45.97 14.42 -47.57
CA GLY A 4 44.79 14.97 -46.92
C GLY A 4 45.07 15.34 -45.45
N GLY A 5 44.11 16.08 -44.87
CA GLY A 5 43.96 16.29 -43.42
C GLY A 5 44.60 17.60 -42.91
N GLY A 6 43.98 18.37 -42.01
CA GLY A 6 42.86 18.06 -41.13
C GLY A 6 42.19 19.31 -40.58
N ARG A 7 40.90 19.16 -40.27
CA ARG A 7 40.02 20.13 -39.62
C ARG A 7 40.40 20.24 -38.14
N LYS A 8 40.56 21.46 -37.63
CA LYS A 8 40.79 21.73 -36.20
C LYS A 8 39.50 21.46 -35.41
N GLY A 9 39.47 20.34 -34.69
CA GLY A 9 38.40 20.04 -33.72
C GLY A 9 38.61 20.84 -32.44
N VAL A 10 37.58 21.58 -32.02
CA VAL A 10 37.55 22.27 -30.73
C VAL A 10 37.20 21.24 -29.65
N ASN A 11 38.04 21.11 -28.62
CA ASN A 11 37.90 20.08 -27.59
C ASN A 11 37.08 20.63 -26.40
N PHE A 12 35.81 20.21 -26.31
CA PHE A 12 34.82 20.67 -25.32
C PHE A 12 34.78 19.82 -24.03
N SER A 13 35.90 19.23 -23.61
CA SER A 13 35.94 18.25 -22.51
C SER A 13 35.91 18.83 -21.08
N LYS A 14 35.59 20.12 -20.89
CA LYS A 14 35.64 20.80 -19.59
C LYS A 14 34.35 21.50 -19.13
N ILE A 15 33.17 21.04 -19.54
CA ILE A 15 31.90 21.68 -19.11
C ILE A 15 31.08 20.81 -18.12
N TYR A 16 31.54 19.61 -17.77
CA TYR A 16 30.76 18.72 -16.89
C TYR A 16 31.50 18.23 -15.64
N THR A 17 32.40 19.03 -15.07
CA THR A 17 32.77 18.80 -13.66
C THR A 17 31.68 19.44 -12.80
N PHE A 18 30.64 18.66 -12.51
CA PHE A 18 29.76 18.88 -11.38
C PHE A 18 30.63 19.06 -10.14
N ALA A 19 30.75 20.30 -9.67
CA ALA A 19 31.26 20.59 -8.34
C ALA A 19 30.21 20.08 -7.33
N CYS A 20 30.22 18.78 -7.06
CA CYS A 20 29.60 18.25 -5.86
C CYS A 20 30.47 18.75 -4.70
N GLY A 21 29.93 19.72 -3.94
CA GLY A 21 30.58 20.21 -2.74
C GLY A 21 30.98 19.04 -1.86
N LYS A 22 32.19 19.11 -1.28
CA LYS A 22 32.58 18.23 -0.18
C LYS A 22 31.64 18.51 1.00
N SER A 23 30.48 17.87 1.03
CA SER A 23 29.73 17.70 2.26
C SER A 23 30.60 16.89 3.21
N SER A 24 30.64 17.33 4.47
CA SER A 24 31.42 16.75 5.54
C SER A 24 30.98 15.31 5.80
N LEU A 25 31.59 14.35 5.10
CA LEU A 25 31.40 12.88 5.18
C LEU A 25 31.71 12.29 6.59
N LYS A 26 32.04 13.12 7.59
CA LYS A 26 32.46 12.64 8.92
C LYS A 26 31.33 12.54 9.95
N ASN A 27 30.17 13.18 9.75
CA ASN A 27 29.09 13.19 10.74
C ASN A 27 27.90 12.29 10.37
N ASP A 28 27.68 11.99 9.09
CA ASP A 28 26.55 11.17 8.65
C ASP A 28 26.69 9.69 9.05
N HIS A 29 27.91 9.24 9.34
CA HIS A 29 28.19 7.86 9.73
C HIS A 29 27.73 7.51 11.15
N LEU A 30 27.52 8.53 12.00
CA LEU A 30 27.09 8.37 13.40
C LEU A 30 25.56 8.21 13.54
N GLU A 31 24.80 8.60 12.52
CA GLU A 31 23.33 8.53 12.54
C GLU A 31 22.79 7.33 11.72
N ILE A 32 23.67 6.46 11.21
CA ILE A 32 23.30 5.27 10.44
C ILE A 32 22.48 4.32 11.32
N GLY A 33 21.21 4.15 10.98
CA GLY A 33 20.27 3.28 11.67
C GLY A 33 19.23 3.97 12.53
N GLY A 34 19.20 5.30 12.59
CA GLY A 34 18.12 6.07 13.21
C GLY A 34 16.87 6.21 12.33
N PRO A 35 15.71 6.60 12.90
CA PRO A 35 14.51 6.93 12.12
C PRO A 35 14.81 8.08 11.15
N GLY A 36 14.71 7.81 9.84
CA GLY A 36 15.03 8.78 8.78
C GLY A 36 16.41 8.63 8.11
N TYR A 37 17.23 7.66 8.53
CA TYR A 37 18.61 7.48 8.05
C TYR A 37 18.84 6.13 7.35
N SER A 38 20.05 5.96 6.77
CA SER A 38 20.48 4.75 6.05
C SER A 38 20.33 3.47 6.90
N ARG A 39 19.86 2.38 6.27
CA ARG A 39 19.71 1.06 6.90
C ARG A 39 21.07 0.35 7.02
N VAL A 40 21.28 -0.38 8.12
CA VAL A 40 22.48 -1.22 8.35
C VAL A 40 22.14 -2.66 8.01
N VAL A 41 22.91 -3.29 7.13
CA VAL A 41 22.79 -4.72 6.84
C VAL A 41 24.15 -5.36 7.08
N PHE A 42 24.18 -6.42 7.89
CA PHE A 42 25.39 -7.19 8.14
C PHE A 42 25.45 -8.35 7.15
N CYS A 43 26.58 -8.48 6.44
CA CYS A 43 26.79 -9.56 5.48
C CYS A 43 27.44 -10.76 6.16
N ASN A 44 26.92 -11.96 5.90
CA ASN A 44 27.53 -13.22 6.34
C ASN A 44 27.63 -13.41 7.87
N ASP A 45 26.76 -12.72 8.64
CA ASP A 45 26.69 -12.82 10.10
C ASP A 45 25.20 -12.86 10.55
N PRO A 46 24.55 -14.04 10.47
CA PRO A 46 23.13 -14.19 10.80
C PRO A 46 22.84 -14.21 12.30
N ASP A 47 23.84 -14.53 13.14
CA ASP A 47 23.68 -14.76 14.58
C ASP A 47 23.81 -13.48 15.41
N ARG A 48 24.13 -12.36 14.77
CA ARG A 48 24.28 -11.08 15.47
C ARG A 48 22.91 -10.60 15.98
N ALA A 49 22.76 -10.55 17.31
CA ALA A 49 21.53 -10.10 17.98
C ALA A 49 21.06 -8.71 17.52
N GLU A 50 21.98 -7.82 17.15
CA GLU A 50 21.65 -6.51 16.59
C GLU A 50 20.91 -6.60 15.25
N ALA A 51 21.19 -7.61 14.41
CA ALA A 51 20.47 -7.84 13.16
C ALA A 51 19.03 -8.30 13.41
N ALA A 52 18.82 -9.16 14.41
CA ALA A 52 17.50 -9.63 14.83
C ALA A 52 16.66 -8.54 15.50
N LEU A 53 17.30 -7.58 16.19
CA LEU A 53 16.63 -6.44 16.81
C LEU A 53 16.13 -5.42 15.78
N ARG A 54 16.67 -5.44 14.55
CA ARG A 54 16.18 -4.60 13.44
C ARG A 54 14.95 -5.25 12.80
N ASN A 55 13.78 -4.71 13.10
CA ASN A 55 12.51 -5.11 12.49
C ASN A 55 12.38 -4.56 11.06
N TYR A 56 13.08 -5.17 10.11
CA TYR A 56 12.86 -4.88 8.68
C TYR A 56 11.59 -5.57 8.19
N ALA A 57 10.87 -4.89 7.29
CA ALA A 57 9.75 -5.51 6.60
C ALA A 57 10.25 -6.72 5.78
N SER A 58 9.45 -7.78 5.74
CA SER A 58 9.73 -8.93 4.89
C SER A 58 9.64 -8.54 3.41
N ASN A 59 10.31 -9.28 2.54
CA ASN A 59 10.21 -9.11 1.09
C ASN A 59 8.91 -9.72 0.52
N TYR A 60 7.90 -9.91 1.38
CA TYR A 60 6.60 -10.41 0.97
C TYR A 60 5.79 -9.26 0.37
N VAL A 61 5.41 -9.40 -0.90
CA VAL A 61 4.57 -8.42 -1.59
C VAL A 61 3.13 -8.93 -1.53
N SER A 62 2.25 -8.16 -0.88
CA SER A 62 0.81 -8.43 -0.86
C SER A 62 0.11 -7.57 -1.91
N THR A 63 -0.54 -8.20 -2.89
CA THR A 63 -1.38 -7.52 -3.90
C THR A 63 -2.85 -7.48 -3.51
N THR A 64 -3.22 -8.17 -2.43
CA THR A 64 -4.60 -8.21 -1.90
C THR A 64 -4.99 -6.90 -1.24
N LYS A 65 -6.24 -6.49 -1.47
CA LYS A 65 -6.77 -5.24 -0.92
C LYS A 65 -7.16 -5.40 0.57
N TYR A 66 -7.51 -6.61 0.98
CA TYR A 66 -7.99 -6.91 2.32
C TYR A 66 -7.10 -7.96 3.01
N THR A 67 -6.82 -7.72 4.28
CA THR A 67 -6.30 -8.75 5.20
C THR A 67 -7.48 -9.43 5.89
N LEU A 68 -7.41 -10.73 6.18
CA LEU A 68 -8.50 -11.52 6.81
C LEU A 68 -9.27 -10.79 7.94
N PRO A 69 -8.63 -10.18 8.97
CA PRO A 69 -9.35 -9.47 10.03
C PRO A 69 -9.96 -8.13 9.58
N THR A 70 -9.39 -7.50 8.56
CA THR A 70 -9.85 -6.19 8.04
C THR A 70 -10.89 -6.29 6.93
N PHE A 71 -11.14 -7.50 6.41
CA PHE A 71 -12.05 -7.73 5.29
C PHE A 71 -13.48 -7.29 5.61
N ILE A 72 -14.06 -7.81 6.70
CA ILE A 72 -15.43 -7.51 7.11
C ILE A 72 -15.66 -6.00 7.33
N PRO A 73 -14.89 -5.29 8.19
CA PRO A 73 -15.15 -3.88 8.45
C PRO A 73 -14.90 -3.00 7.22
N LYS A 74 -13.89 -3.29 6.40
CA LYS A 74 -13.63 -2.48 5.19
C LYS A 74 -14.64 -2.74 4.09
N SER A 75 -15.02 -3.99 3.83
CA SER A 75 -16.02 -4.33 2.81
C SER A 75 -17.40 -3.78 3.21
N LEU A 76 -17.77 -3.83 4.51
CA LEU A 76 -19.03 -3.23 5.00
C LEU A 76 -19.04 -1.72 4.76
N PHE A 77 -17.93 -1.06 5.07
CA PHE A 77 -17.78 0.38 4.86
C PHE A 77 -17.93 0.76 3.38
N GLU A 78 -17.37 -0.02 2.46
CA GLU A 78 -17.51 0.21 1.02
C GLU A 78 -18.95 -0.01 0.54
N GLN A 79 -19.64 -1.02 1.07
CA GLN A 79 -21.05 -1.25 0.75
C GLN A 79 -21.92 -0.09 1.25
N PHE A 80 -21.74 0.40 2.48
CA PHE A 80 -22.54 1.51 3.01
C PHE A 80 -22.16 2.88 2.46
N ARG A 81 -21.05 3.03 1.73
CA ARG A 81 -20.77 4.25 0.95
C ARG A 81 -21.71 4.43 -0.24
N ARG A 82 -22.42 3.38 -0.67
CA ARG A 82 -23.39 3.45 -1.76
C ARG A 82 -24.73 3.97 -1.25
N VAL A 83 -25.22 5.05 -1.88
CA VAL A 83 -26.48 5.73 -1.51
C VAL A 83 -27.67 4.77 -1.39
N ALA A 84 -27.77 3.79 -2.29
CA ALA A 84 -28.83 2.77 -2.24
C ALA A 84 -28.81 1.95 -0.94
N ASN A 85 -27.63 1.53 -0.48
CA ASN A 85 -27.50 0.75 0.75
C ASN A 85 -27.80 1.59 1.99
N ILE A 86 -27.48 2.89 1.96
CA ILE A 86 -27.88 3.85 3.02
C ILE A 86 -29.40 4.00 3.08
N TYR A 87 -30.07 4.14 1.93
CA TYR A 87 -31.53 4.22 1.87
C TYR A 87 -32.20 3.00 2.52
N PHE A 88 -31.78 1.79 2.15
CA PHE A 88 -32.30 0.56 2.73
C PHE A 88 -31.96 0.42 4.21
N LEU A 89 -30.78 0.88 4.64
CA LEU A 89 -30.40 0.89 6.06
C LEU A 89 -31.31 1.82 6.87
N LEU A 90 -31.58 3.03 6.39
CA LEU A 90 -32.47 3.98 7.05
C LEU A 90 -33.91 3.45 7.11
N SER A 91 -34.39 2.86 6.01
CA SER A 91 -35.70 2.21 5.96
C SER A 91 -35.79 1.04 6.96
N ALA A 92 -34.73 0.23 7.06
CA ALA A 92 -34.64 -0.84 8.05
C ALA A 92 -34.65 -0.30 9.48
N CYS A 93 -33.89 0.77 9.78
CA CYS A 93 -33.91 1.44 11.09
C CYS A 93 -35.30 1.99 11.44
N LEU A 94 -35.98 2.63 10.48
CA LEU A 94 -37.35 3.13 10.66
C LEU A 94 -38.35 1.99 10.90
N SER A 95 -38.10 0.81 10.35
CA SER A 95 -38.97 -0.37 10.53
C SER A 95 -38.95 -0.91 11.97
N PHE A 96 -37.96 -0.54 12.80
CA PHE A 96 -37.94 -0.85 14.23
C PHE A 96 -38.74 0.14 15.07
N ALA A 97 -39.16 1.28 14.51
CA ALA A 97 -40.00 2.23 15.23
C ALA A 97 -41.41 1.66 15.43
N PRO A 98 -42.07 1.93 16.57
CA PRO A 98 -43.39 1.39 16.90
C PRO A 98 -44.53 1.89 15.98
N PHE A 99 -44.25 2.88 15.13
CA PHE A 99 -45.20 3.45 14.15
C PHE A 99 -45.09 2.79 12.76
N SER A 100 -44.14 1.89 12.55
CA SER A 100 -43.99 1.19 11.26
C SER A 100 -45.06 0.11 11.10
N PRO A 101 -45.85 0.12 10.00
CA PRO A 101 -46.76 -0.97 9.69
C PRO A 101 -46.04 -2.22 9.15
N TYR A 102 -44.74 -2.09 8.81
CA TYR A 102 -43.91 -3.17 8.29
C TYR A 102 -43.07 -3.80 9.40
N SER A 103 -42.96 -5.14 9.37
CA SER A 103 -42.06 -5.88 10.24
C SER A 103 -40.60 -5.55 9.92
N ALA A 104 -39.80 -5.28 10.96
CA ALA A 104 -38.37 -5.03 10.83
C ALA A 104 -37.63 -6.16 10.08
N VAL A 105 -38.08 -7.41 10.25
CA VAL A 105 -37.48 -8.57 9.57
C VAL A 105 -37.60 -8.44 8.05
N SER A 106 -38.76 -8.03 7.54
CA SER A 106 -39.01 -7.92 6.10
C SER A 106 -38.15 -6.85 5.42
N SER A 107 -37.75 -5.80 6.16
CA SER A 107 -36.87 -4.74 5.65
C SER A 107 -35.39 -5.09 5.77
N VAL A 108 -34.99 -5.76 6.85
CA VAL A 108 -33.58 -6.09 7.14
C VAL A 108 -33.07 -7.28 6.33
N LEU A 109 -33.91 -8.32 6.16
CA LEU A 109 -33.53 -9.56 5.49
C LEU A 109 -32.99 -9.34 4.06
N PRO A 110 -33.68 -8.63 3.15
CA PRO A 110 -33.17 -8.40 1.79
C PRO A 110 -31.88 -7.57 1.78
N LEU A 111 -31.73 -6.60 2.70
CA LEU A 111 -30.51 -5.81 2.83
C LEU A 111 -29.31 -6.68 3.20
N LEU A 112 -29.47 -7.53 4.23
CA LEU A 112 -28.41 -8.45 4.66
C LEU A 112 -28.06 -9.46 3.58
N PHE A 113 -29.06 -9.99 2.87
CA PHE A 113 -28.83 -10.93 1.78
C PHE A 113 -27.99 -10.31 0.66
N VAL A 114 -28.36 -9.12 0.19
CA VAL A 114 -27.63 -8.44 -0.89
C VAL A 114 -26.20 -8.09 -0.46
N ILE A 115 -26.02 -7.51 0.74
CA ILE A 115 -24.68 -7.18 1.28
C ILE A 115 -23.84 -8.46 1.46
N GLY A 116 -24.43 -9.53 1.96
CA GLY A 116 -23.74 -10.80 2.16
C GLY A 116 -23.24 -11.42 0.84
N VAL A 117 -24.08 -11.42 -0.19
CA VAL A 117 -23.70 -11.93 -1.52
C VAL A 117 -22.60 -11.08 -2.16
N THR A 118 -22.68 -9.74 -2.04
CA THR A 118 -21.63 -8.87 -2.60
C THR A 118 -20.30 -9.02 -1.87
N MET A 119 -20.33 -9.15 -0.54
CA MET A 119 -19.15 -9.47 0.26
C MET A 119 -18.54 -10.80 -0.10
N LEU A 120 -19.35 -11.85 -0.24
CA LEU A 120 -18.85 -13.16 -0.62
C LEU A 120 -18.15 -13.10 -1.99
N LYS A 121 -18.75 -12.40 -2.95
CA LYS A 121 -18.14 -12.20 -4.27
C LYS A 121 -16.78 -11.47 -4.17
N GLU A 122 -16.72 -10.39 -3.39
CA GLU A 122 -15.47 -9.65 -3.15
C GLU A 122 -14.40 -10.52 -2.46
N ALA A 123 -14.80 -11.33 -1.48
CA ALA A 123 -13.89 -12.23 -0.76
C ALA A 123 -13.27 -13.27 -1.70
N VAL A 124 -14.09 -13.90 -2.55
CA VAL A 124 -13.62 -14.89 -3.52
C VAL A 124 -12.69 -14.25 -4.55
N GLU A 125 -12.99 -13.03 -4.99
CA GLU A 125 -12.12 -12.31 -5.91
C GLU A 125 -10.77 -11.97 -5.28
N ASP A 126 -10.74 -11.50 -4.03
CA ASP A 126 -9.50 -11.14 -3.33
C ASP A 126 -8.69 -12.41 -2.98
N TRP A 127 -9.34 -13.54 -2.68
CA TRP A 127 -8.67 -14.84 -2.49
C TRP A 127 -7.97 -15.29 -3.77
N ARG A 128 -8.63 -15.18 -4.93
CA ARG A 128 -8.00 -15.52 -6.20
C ARG A 128 -6.77 -14.66 -6.49
N ARG A 129 -6.76 -13.39 -6.07
CA ARG A 129 -5.60 -12.49 -6.21
C ARG A 129 -4.47 -12.82 -5.24
N PHE A 130 -4.80 -13.39 -4.08
CA PHE A 130 -3.81 -13.88 -3.12
C PHE A 130 -3.02 -15.08 -3.65
N GLU A 131 -3.71 -15.94 -4.43
CA GLU A 131 -3.15 -17.17 -4.97
C GLU A 131 -2.35 -16.98 -6.27
N GLN A 132 -2.43 -15.79 -6.88
CA GLN A 132 -1.66 -15.39 -8.08
C GLN A 132 -0.33 -14.73 -7.70
#